data_AF-A0A9X9MKD1-F1
#
_entry.id   AF-A0A9X9MKD1-F1
#
_cell.length_a   1.000
_cell.length_b   1.000
_cell.length_c   1.000
_cell.angle_alpha   90.00
_cell.angle_beta   90.00
_cell.angle_gamma   90.00
#
_symmetry.space_group_name_H-M   'P 1'
#
loop_
_entity.id
_entity.type
_entity.pdbx_description
1 polymer ?
#
loop_
_entity_poly.entity_id
_entity_poly.type
_entity_poly.pdbx_seq_one_letter_code
_entity_poly.pdbx_strand_id
1 'polypeptide(L)'
;MSSSSIHQQNVYHRNVLESVPSTAAASPNDSPRHSASSASLSSLSSMDLSHKSPFGTLLDTNGNKFEVPDYSINDIRNAIPKHCFERSGIRGLAYVARDISSLAITFIIFKKYVTPEFVPSLAARTILWAFYTFIQGLFATGLWVLAHECGHQSFSTSKILNDTTGWICHSALLVPYFSWKISHGKHHKATGNMERDMVFVPKTREVFASRVGKFLHEIDELTEEAPIMTLLHSIAQQLLGWPLYLFANVTGHDFHERQSEGRGIGKKNGFGNGVNHFDPSSPLFESKDAGLIILSDIGIGIMAMILAILCRVYGISNMTIWYFIPYLWVNHWLGT
;
A
#
# COMPACT_ATOMS: atom_id res chain seq x y z
N MET A 1 -7.50 6.83 16.48
CA MET A 1 -8.52 6.19 17.33
C MET A 1 -8.39 4.69 17.18
N SER A 2 -7.55 4.07 18.00
CA SER A 2 -7.42 2.61 18.08
C SER A 2 -7.60 2.26 19.55
N SER A 3 -8.68 1.57 19.88
CA SER A 3 -8.94 1.06 21.24
C SER A 3 -8.50 -0.40 21.24
N SER A 4 -7.37 -0.66 21.88
CA SER A 4 -6.84 -2.02 22.08
C SER A 4 -7.02 -2.38 23.56
N SER A 5 -7.90 -3.33 23.87
CA SER A 5 -8.02 -3.88 25.22
C SER A 5 -6.94 -4.92 25.50
N ILE A 6 -6.23 -4.83 26.61
CA ILE A 6 -5.28 -5.84 27.07
C ILE A 6 -6.06 -6.98 27.74
N HIS A 7 -5.87 -8.22 27.27
CA HIS A 7 -6.50 -9.41 27.84
C HIS A 7 -5.62 -10.00 28.96
N GLN A 8 -6.18 -10.21 30.15
CA GLN A 8 -5.53 -10.95 31.23
C GLN A 8 -5.67 -12.46 30.95
N GLN A 9 -4.55 -13.18 30.88
CA GLN A 9 -4.52 -14.61 30.55
C GLN A 9 -5.26 -15.45 31.60
N ASN A 10 -6.34 -16.11 31.17
CA ASN A 10 -6.88 -17.28 31.87
C ASN A 10 -6.53 -18.54 31.10
N VAL A 11 -5.77 -19.42 31.75
CA VAL A 11 -5.39 -20.74 31.26
C VAL A 11 -6.63 -21.61 31.15
N TYR A 12 -6.97 -22.06 29.94
CA TYR A 12 -7.98 -23.10 29.72
C TYR A 12 -7.39 -24.27 28.94
N HIS A 13 -7.43 -25.46 29.56
CA HIS A 13 -7.12 -26.75 28.97
C HIS A 13 -8.07 -27.06 27.80
N ARG A 14 -7.52 -27.47 26.65
CA ARG A 14 -8.27 -27.98 25.49
C ARG A 14 -8.43 -29.49 25.59
N ASN A 15 -9.68 -29.96 25.61
CA ASN A 15 -10.04 -31.34 25.25
C ASN A 15 -10.29 -31.42 23.73
N VAL A 16 -9.76 -32.47 23.11
CA VAL A 16 -9.81 -32.78 21.68
C VAL A 16 -10.99 -33.71 21.41
N LEU A 17 -11.87 -33.37 20.46
CA LEU A 17 -12.74 -34.35 19.79
C LEU A 17 -12.91 -34.06 18.28
N GLU A 18 -12.38 -35.01 17.52
CA GLU A 18 -12.76 -35.62 16.23
C GLU A 18 -13.35 -34.81 15.04
N SER A 19 -12.70 -35.02 13.89
CA SER A 19 -13.06 -34.57 12.54
C SER A 19 -13.88 -35.62 11.77
N VAL A 20 -14.85 -35.17 10.97
CA VAL A 20 -15.55 -36.01 9.97
C VAL A 20 -15.29 -35.44 8.56
N PRO A 21 -14.95 -36.27 7.54
CA PRO A 21 -14.62 -35.79 6.20
C PRO A 21 -15.87 -35.59 5.33
N SER A 22 -15.89 -34.54 4.51
CA SER A 22 -16.93 -34.30 3.49
C SER A 22 -16.42 -34.71 2.11
N THR A 23 -17.06 -35.72 1.53
CA THR A 23 -16.89 -36.16 0.15
C THR A 23 -17.91 -35.49 -0.76
N ALA A 24 -17.46 -34.80 -1.81
CA ALA A 24 -18.25 -34.58 -3.02
C ALA A 24 -17.33 -34.28 -4.22
N ALA A 25 -17.42 -35.13 -5.24
CA ALA A 25 -16.66 -35.07 -6.48
C ALA A 25 -17.21 -34.01 -7.44
N ALA A 26 -16.31 -33.44 -8.26
CA ALA A 26 -16.61 -32.44 -9.27
C ALA A 26 -17.16 -33.05 -10.58
N SER A 27 -18.01 -32.32 -11.29
CA SER A 27 -18.28 -32.49 -12.72
C SER A 27 -18.24 -31.15 -13.45
N PRO A 28 -17.80 -31.11 -14.73
CA PRO A 28 -17.36 -29.89 -15.39
C PRO A 28 -18.36 -29.44 -16.46
N ASN A 29 -19.21 -28.47 -16.13
CA ASN A 29 -19.83 -27.56 -17.11
C ASN A 29 -20.67 -26.53 -16.35
N ASP A 30 -20.07 -25.39 -16.03
CA ASP A 30 -20.81 -24.17 -15.74
C ASP A 30 -19.89 -22.95 -15.95
N SER A 31 -20.46 -21.93 -16.59
CA SER A 31 -19.83 -20.64 -16.97
C SER A 31 -19.27 -19.90 -15.74
N PRO A 32 -18.32 -18.95 -15.89
CA PRO A 32 -17.59 -18.37 -14.75
C PRO A 32 -18.56 -17.65 -13.80
N ARG A 33 -18.85 -18.29 -12.66
CA ARG A 33 -19.71 -17.72 -11.63
C ARG A 33 -19.03 -16.53 -10.97
N HIS A 34 -19.85 -15.50 -10.79
CA HIS A 34 -19.71 -14.28 -10.01
C HIS A 34 -18.52 -14.21 -9.04
N SER A 35 -17.69 -13.18 -9.19
CA SER A 35 -16.84 -12.68 -8.11
C SER A 35 -17.73 -12.43 -6.87
N ALA A 36 -17.55 -13.25 -5.84
CA ALA A 36 -18.17 -13.04 -4.53
C ALA A 36 -17.67 -11.71 -3.95
N SER A 37 -18.34 -10.63 -4.31
CA SER A 37 -17.98 -9.25 -3.92
C SER A 37 -18.81 -8.75 -2.73
N SER A 38 -19.53 -9.63 -2.04
CA SER A 38 -20.40 -9.26 -0.91
C SER A 38 -20.60 -10.35 0.15
N ALA A 39 -20.03 -11.56 -0.01
CA ALA A 39 -20.21 -12.66 0.92
C ALA A 39 -18.98 -12.86 1.82
N SER A 40 -18.73 -11.92 2.74
CA SER A 40 -17.81 -12.16 3.88
C SER A 40 -18.17 -11.37 5.14
N LEU A 41 -19.23 -10.55 5.11
CA LEU A 41 -19.74 -9.81 6.28
C LEU A 41 -21.12 -10.30 6.74
N SER A 42 -21.85 -11.02 5.90
CA SER A 42 -23.19 -11.55 6.23
C SER A 42 -23.15 -12.75 7.17
N SER A 43 -22.07 -13.52 7.20
CA SER A 43 -21.92 -14.67 8.11
C SER A 43 -21.60 -14.31 9.56
N LEU A 44 -21.29 -13.03 9.85
CA LEU A 44 -21.18 -12.50 11.21
C LEU A 44 -22.48 -11.85 11.71
N SER A 45 -23.49 -11.71 10.85
CA SER A 45 -24.73 -10.96 11.14
C SER A 45 -25.80 -11.78 11.88
N SER A 46 -25.59 -13.07 12.14
CA SER A 46 -26.60 -13.94 12.75
C SER A 46 -26.26 -14.47 14.14
N MET A 47 -25.30 -13.86 14.85
CA MET A 47 -25.14 -14.14 16.27
C MET A 47 -26.17 -13.34 17.05
N ASP A 48 -27.18 -14.06 17.54
CA ASP A 48 -28.22 -13.57 18.44
C ASP A 48 -27.57 -12.92 19.68
N LEU A 49 -27.65 -11.59 19.79
CA LEU A 49 -27.04 -10.77 20.85
C LEU A 49 -27.90 -10.77 22.13
N SER A 50 -28.37 -11.94 22.57
CA SER A 50 -29.10 -12.04 23.83
C SER A 50 -28.16 -12.19 25.04
N HIS A 51 -28.06 -11.09 25.80
CA HIS A 51 -27.72 -10.98 27.23
C HIS A 51 -26.62 -11.90 27.82
N LYS A 52 -25.36 -11.60 27.48
CA LYS A 52 -24.19 -11.47 28.39
C LYS A 52 -22.98 -11.20 27.49
N SER A 53 -22.26 -10.10 27.73
CA SER A 53 -20.99 -9.86 27.02
C SER A 53 -20.09 -11.09 27.18
N PRO A 54 -19.62 -11.73 26.10
CA PRO A 54 -18.70 -12.87 26.19
C PRO A 54 -17.33 -12.46 26.74
N PHE A 55 -17.09 -11.15 26.83
CA PHE A 55 -15.91 -10.54 27.41
C PHE A 55 -16.21 -10.17 28.87
N GLY A 56 -15.26 -10.45 29.77
CA GLY A 56 -15.32 -9.97 31.16
C GLY A 56 -15.33 -8.44 31.25
N THR A 57 -15.15 -7.86 32.45
CA THR A 57 -15.07 -6.40 32.59
C THR A 57 -13.89 -5.87 31.77
N LEU A 58 -14.19 -5.18 30.67
CA LEU A 58 -13.20 -4.47 29.86
C LEU A 58 -13.03 -3.07 30.43
N LEU A 59 -11.80 -2.57 30.43
CA LEU A 59 -11.47 -1.20 30.79
C LEU A 59 -10.88 -0.49 29.57
N ASP A 60 -11.20 0.79 29.42
CA ASP A 60 -10.57 1.66 28.43
C ASP A 60 -9.15 2.08 28.88
N THR A 61 -8.44 2.85 28.04
CA THR A 61 -7.09 3.34 28.35
C THR A 61 -7.03 4.29 29.54
N ASN A 62 -8.18 4.80 30.00
CA ASN A 62 -8.30 5.70 31.14
C ASN A 62 -8.79 4.98 32.41
N GLY A 63 -8.97 3.65 32.36
CA GLY A 63 -9.45 2.83 33.47
C GLY A 63 -10.97 2.86 33.67
N ASN A 64 -11.74 3.45 32.77
CA ASN A 64 -13.20 3.39 32.84
C ASN A 64 -13.71 2.06 32.28
N LYS A 65 -14.88 1.62 32.75
CA LYS A 65 -15.55 0.44 32.17
C LYS A 65 -15.85 0.68 30.69
N PHE A 66 -15.28 -0.16 29.84
CA PHE A 66 -15.53 -0.18 28.41
C PHE A 66 -16.62 -1.19 28.09
N GLU A 67 -17.71 -0.72 27.50
CA GLU A 67 -18.77 -1.59 27.00
C GLU A 67 -18.58 -1.75 25.49
N VAL A 68 -18.49 -3.00 25.04
CA VAL A 68 -18.37 -3.29 23.60
C VAL A 68 -19.66 -2.82 22.93
N PRO A 69 -19.59 -1.96 21.91
CA PRO A 69 -20.79 -1.51 21.22
C PRO A 69 -21.54 -2.68 20.58
N ASP A 70 -22.87 -2.63 20.62
CA ASP A 70 -23.78 -3.67 20.14
C ASP A 70 -24.27 -3.44 18.70
N TYR A 71 -23.76 -2.41 18.02
CA TYR A 71 -24.09 -2.13 16.62
C TYR A 71 -23.22 -2.93 15.63
N SER A 72 -23.81 -3.27 14.49
CA SER A 72 -23.12 -3.91 13.37
C SER A 72 -22.40 -2.89 12.47
N ILE A 73 -21.48 -3.36 11.63
CA ILE A 73 -20.87 -2.54 10.57
C ILE A 73 -21.92 -1.94 9.62
N ASN A 74 -23.04 -2.64 9.41
CA ASN A 74 -24.14 -2.12 8.59
C ASN A 74 -24.85 -0.96 9.27
N ASP A 75 -25.00 -0.97 10.59
CA ASP A 75 -25.61 0.14 11.32
C ASP A 75 -24.76 1.41 11.20
N ILE A 76 -23.44 1.27 11.34
CA ILE A 76 -22.49 2.37 11.09
C ILE A 76 -22.63 2.87 9.65
N ARG A 77 -22.65 1.97 8.66
CA ARG A 77 -22.76 2.33 7.25
C ARG A 77 -24.09 3.03 6.94
N ASN A 78 -25.19 2.60 7.56
CA ASN A 78 -26.52 3.18 7.39
C ASN A 78 -26.65 4.56 8.06
N ALA A 79 -25.85 4.84 9.08
CA ALA A 79 -25.79 6.15 9.73
C ALA A 79 -25.07 7.22 8.86
N ILE A 80 -24.26 6.81 7.88
CA ILE A 80 -23.56 7.74 6.99
C ILE A 80 -24.55 8.32 5.96
N PRO A 81 -24.61 9.66 5.77
CA PRO A 81 -25.50 10.28 4.79
C PRO A 81 -25.29 9.73 3.37
N LYS A 82 -26.39 9.49 2.64
CA LYS A 82 -26.35 8.87 1.29
C LYS A 82 -25.47 9.62 0.30
N HIS A 83 -25.46 10.96 0.37
CA HIS A 83 -24.66 11.80 -0.52
C HIS A 83 -23.14 11.58 -0.33
N CYS A 84 -22.68 11.09 0.82
CA CYS A 84 -21.28 10.74 1.04
C CYS A 84 -20.82 9.52 0.22
N PHE A 85 -21.75 8.73 -0.33
CA PHE A 85 -21.45 7.59 -1.20
C PHE A 85 -21.52 7.92 -2.70
N GLU A 86 -21.89 9.16 -3.05
CA GLU A 86 -21.96 9.62 -4.43
C GLU A 86 -20.55 9.89 -4.97
N ARG A 87 -20.19 9.13 -6.01
CA ARG A 87 -18.86 9.17 -6.63
C ARG A 87 -19.00 9.60 -8.08
N SER A 88 -18.37 10.72 -8.43
CA SER A 88 -18.41 11.25 -9.79
C SER A 88 -17.13 10.92 -10.54
N GLY A 89 -17.21 9.91 -11.42
CA GLY A 89 -16.08 9.52 -12.28
C GLY A 89 -15.63 10.64 -13.22
N ILE A 90 -16.55 11.50 -13.69
CA ILE A 90 -16.22 12.67 -14.51
C ILE A 90 -15.37 13.66 -13.71
N ARG A 91 -15.73 13.93 -12.45
CA ARG A 91 -14.95 14.81 -11.57
C ARG A 91 -13.58 14.21 -11.27
N GLY A 92 -13.52 12.91 -11.01
CA GLY A 92 -12.25 12.17 -10.84
C GLY A 92 -11.35 12.31 -12.08
N LEU A 93 -11.88 12.04 -13.28
CA LEU A 93 -11.15 12.16 -14.53
C LEU A 93 -10.73 13.61 -14.83
N ALA A 94 -11.52 14.60 -14.45
CA ALA A 94 -11.15 16.01 -14.56
C ALA A 94 -9.93 16.34 -13.67
N TYR A 95 -9.83 15.75 -12.47
CA TYR A 95 -8.63 15.89 -11.63
C TYR A 95 -7.42 15.18 -12.23
N VAL A 96 -7.59 13.99 -12.82
CA VAL A 96 -6.50 13.32 -13.55
C VAL A 96 -6.01 14.19 -14.72
N ALA A 97 -6.94 14.72 -15.52
CA ALA A 97 -6.62 15.59 -16.65
C ALA A 97 -5.92 16.89 -16.21
N ARG A 98 -6.35 17.47 -15.08
CA ARG A 98 -5.68 18.63 -14.47
C ARG A 98 -4.23 18.32 -14.13
N ASP A 99 -3.97 17.22 -13.44
CA ASP A 99 -2.62 16.89 -12.97
C ASP A 99 -1.70 16.53 -14.15
N ILE A 100 -2.19 15.80 -15.16
CA ILE A 100 -1.47 15.56 -16.42
C ILE A 100 -1.16 16.88 -17.14
N SER A 101 -2.13 17.80 -17.20
CA SER A 101 -1.93 19.11 -17.84
C SER A 101 -0.89 19.94 -17.09
N SER A 102 -0.92 19.95 -15.75
CA SER A 102 0.07 20.63 -14.92
C SER A 102 1.48 20.08 -15.13
N LEU A 103 1.64 18.75 -15.19
CA LEU A 103 2.92 18.10 -15.49
C LEU A 103 3.44 18.53 -16.86
N ALA A 104 2.59 18.45 -17.89
CA ALA A 104 2.96 18.77 -19.27
C ALA A 104 3.30 20.26 -19.47
N ILE A 105 2.46 21.16 -18.96
CA ILE A 105 2.67 22.62 -19.07
C ILE A 105 3.95 23.01 -18.36
N THR A 106 4.16 22.52 -17.13
CA THR A 106 5.38 22.80 -16.36
C THR A 106 6.61 22.30 -17.11
N PHE A 107 6.59 21.08 -17.65
CA PHE A 107 7.69 20.56 -18.46
C PHE A 107 7.98 21.42 -19.70
N ILE A 108 6.95 21.80 -20.46
CA ILE A 108 7.10 22.60 -21.68
C ILE A 108 7.69 23.98 -21.35
N ILE A 109 7.20 24.65 -20.30
CA ILE A 109 7.71 25.95 -19.86
C ILE A 109 9.19 25.86 -19.49
N PHE A 110 9.55 24.91 -18.62
CA PHE A 110 10.93 24.77 -18.16
C PHE A 110 11.89 24.39 -19.28
N LYS A 111 11.49 23.44 -20.13
CA LYS A 111 12.28 23.03 -21.30
C LYS A 111 12.49 24.17 -22.29
N LYS A 112 11.52 25.07 -22.45
CA LYS A 112 11.61 26.20 -23.39
C LYS A 112 12.43 27.37 -22.85
N TYR A 113 12.26 27.72 -21.57
CA TYR A 113 12.81 28.96 -21.00
C TYR A 113 14.00 28.77 -20.06
N VAL A 114 14.26 27.57 -19.53
CA VAL A 114 15.44 27.32 -18.66
C VAL A 114 16.61 26.81 -19.49
N THR A 115 17.01 27.63 -20.46
CA THR A 115 18.12 27.38 -21.41
C THR A 115 19.25 28.39 -21.19
N PRO A 116 20.48 28.15 -21.69
CA PRO A 116 21.56 29.14 -21.59
C PRO A 116 21.25 30.49 -22.24
N GLU A 117 20.34 30.52 -23.21
CA GLU A 117 19.93 31.74 -23.92
C GLU A 117 19.09 32.67 -23.03
N PHE A 118 18.07 32.13 -22.38
CA PHE A 118 17.17 32.91 -21.51
C PHE A 118 17.69 33.06 -20.08
N VAL A 119 18.47 32.08 -19.59
CA VAL A 119 19.06 32.08 -18.24
C VAL A 119 20.55 31.73 -18.35
N PRO A 120 21.43 32.72 -18.63
CA PRO A 120 22.87 32.45 -18.85
C PRO A 120 23.57 31.84 -17.63
N SER A 121 23.21 32.31 -16.42
CA SER A 121 23.79 31.82 -15.16
C SER A 121 23.52 30.33 -14.97
N LEU A 122 24.58 29.54 -14.82
CA LEU A 122 24.47 28.11 -14.53
C LEU A 122 23.81 27.88 -13.17
N ALA A 123 24.21 28.63 -12.14
CA ALA A 123 23.65 28.50 -10.79
C ALA A 123 22.13 28.76 -10.79
N ALA A 124 21.67 29.81 -11.48
CA ALA A 124 20.25 30.12 -11.59
C ALA A 124 19.48 29.00 -12.31
N ARG A 125 20.03 28.46 -13.41
CA ARG A 125 19.43 27.31 -14.10
C ARG A 125 19.35 26.07 -13.22
N THR A 126 20.39 25.76 -12.46
CA THR A 126 20.40 24.62 -11.54
C THR A 126 19.30 24.75 -10.48
N ILE A 127 19.14 25.94 -9.89
CA ILE A 127 18.08 26.21 -8.90
C ILE A 127 16.69 26.05 -9.56
N LEU A 128 16.50 26.59 -10.77
CA LEU A 128 15.24 26.46 -11.50
C LEU A 128 14.93 24.98 -11.82
N TRP A 129 15.91 24.20 -12.29
CA TRP A 129 15.71 22.78 -12.54
C TRP A 129 15.45 21.99 -11.26
N ALA A 130 16.08 22.33 -10.13
CA ALA A 130 15.76 21.73 -8.84
C ALA A 130 14.32 22.03 -8.43
N PHE A 131 13.87 23.29 -8.55
CA PHE A 131 12.50 23.70 -8.30
C PHE A 131 11.50 22.97 -9.21
N TYR A 132 11.83 22.83 -10.49
CA TYR A 132 11.05 22.02 -11.43
C TYR A 132 10.85 20.59 -10.92
N THR A 133 11.93 19.92 -10.47
CA THR A 133 11.80 18.53 -10.02
C THR A 133 10.84 18.38 -8.84
N PHE A 134 10.88 19.33 -7.91
CA PHE A 134 9.99 19.35 -6.75
C PHE A 134 8.52 19.56 -7.18
N ILE A 135 8.26 20.54 -8.04
CA ILE A 135 6.90 20.83 -8.54
C ILE A 135 6.33 19.66 -9.36
N GLN A 136 7.14 19.03 -10.21
CA GLN A 136 6.73 17.81 -10.91
C GLN A 136 6.39 16.69 -9.93
N GLY A 137 7.20 16.51 -8.89
CA GLY A 137 6.93 15.58 -7.81
C GLY A 137 5.56 15.80 -7.16
N LEU A 138 5.19 17.04 -6.85
CA LEU A 138 3.88 17.36 -6.26
C LEU A 138 2.70 16.95 -7.17
N PHE A 139 2.75 17.29 -8.46
CA PHE A 139 1.68 16.92 -9.39
C PHE A 139 1.64 15.40 -9.65
N ALA A 140 2.79 14.75 -9.70
CA ALA A 140 2.88 13.30 -9.83
C ALA A 140 2.34 12.57 -8.58
N THR A 141 2.57 13.11 -7.38
CA THR A 141 1.92 12.62 -6.14
C THR A 141 0.40 12.79 -6.21
N GLY A 142 -0.10 13.88 -6.80
CA GLY A 142 -1.54 14.06 -7.07
C GLY A 142 -2.12 12.91 -7.90
N LEU A 143 -1.44 12.53 -8.99
CA LEU A 143 -1.81 11.35 -9.80
C LEU A 143 -1.74 10.05 -8.99
N TRP A 144 -0.73 9.89 -8.15
CA TRP A 144 -0.60 8.72 -7.29
C TRP A 144 -1.80 8.58 -6.34
N VAL A 145 -2.23 9.68 -5.71
CA VAL A 145 -3.39 9.71 -4.80
C VAL A 145 -4.68 9.38 -5.56
N LEU A 146 -4.88 9.92 -6.75
CA LEU A 146 -6.07 9.61 -7.56
C LEU A 146 -6.12 8.12 -7.95
N ALA A 147 -4.97 7.53 -8.25
CA ALA A 147 -4.85 6.09 -8.52
C ALA A 147 -5.01 5.23 -7.25
N HIS A 148 -4.60 5.73 -6.08
CA HIS A 148 -4.91 5.12 -4.78
C HIS A 148 -6.42 5.06 -4.53
N GLU A 149 -7.15 6.15 -4.80
CA GLU A 149 -8.62 6.18 -4.70
C GLU A 149 -9.30 5.24 -5.71
N CYS A 150 -8.68 5.04 -6.87
CA CYS A 150 -9.10 3.99 -7.79
C CYS A 150 -8.97 2.59 -7.14
N GLY A 151 -7.86 2.34 -6.44
CA GLY A 151 -7.63 1.10 -5.67
C GLY A 151 -8.73 0.84 -4.64
N HIS A 152 -9.15 1.88 -3.92
CA HIS A 152 -10.27 1.85 -2.96
C HIS A 152 -11.66 1.71 -3.58
N GLN A 153 -11.77 1.84 -4.90
CA GLN A 153 -13.03 1.91 -5.61
C GLN A 153 -13.90 3.12 -5.20
N SER A 154 -13.28 4.17 -4.66
CA SER A 154 -13.92 5.43 -4.27
C SER A 154 -13.95 6.45 -5.42
N PHE A 155 -13.07 6.30 -6.41
CA PHE A 155 -12.93 7.25 -7.53
C PHE A 155 -14.19 7.39 -8.40
N SER A 156 -14.83 6.27 -8.76
CA SER A 156 -16.08 6.25 -9.53
C SER A 156 -16.95 5.05 -9.13
N THR A 157 -18.21 5.04 -9.57
CA THR A 157 -19.11 3.89 -9.40
C THR A 157 -18.73 2.70 -10.29
N SER A 158 -17.93 2.89 -11.35
CA SER A 158 -17.50 1.83 -12.25
C SER A 158 -16.16 1.25 -11.81
N LYS A 159 -16.16 -0.03 -11.42
CA LYS A 159 -14.92 -0.72 -11.03
C LYS A 159 -13.92 -0.80 -12.19
N ILE A 160 -14.40 -0.99 -13.41
CA ILE A 160 -13.56 -1.05 -14.61
C ILE A 160 -12.88 0.30 -14.83
N LEU A 161 -13.64 1.41 -14.74
CA LEU A 161 -13.05 2.74 -14.88
C LEU A 161 -11.98 2.99 -13.82
N ASN A 162 -12.27 2.66 -12.56
CA ASN A 162 -11.30 2.78 -11.47
C ASN A 162 -10.04 1.96 -11.80
N ASP A 163 -10.19 0.69 -12.12
CA ASP A 163 -9.06 -0.21 -12.33
C ASP A 163 -8.24 0.15 -13.58
N THR A 164 -8.87 0.61 -14.65
CA THR A 164 -8.16 1.10 -15.84
C THR A 164 -7.41 2.41 -15.53
N THR A 165 -8.06 3.39 -14.91
CA THR A 165 -7.41 4.68 -14.58
C THR A 165 -6.26 4.46 -13.59
N GLY A 166 -6.49 3.67 -12.54
CA GLY A 166 -5.48 3.33 -11.55
C GLY A 166 -4.29 2.61 -12.17
N TRP A 167 -4.54 1.57 -12.99
CA TRP A 167 -3.47 0.82 -13.66
C TRP A 167 -2.60 1.70 -14.57
N ILE A 168 -3.19 2.60 -15.36
CA ILE A 168 -2.43 3.54 -16.21
C ILE A 168 -1.59 4.49 -15.36
N CYS A 169 -2.21 5.14 -14.37
CA CYS A 169 -1.54 6.19 -13.58
C CYS A 169 -0.44 5.62 -12.68
N HIS A 170 -0.70 4.50 -11.99
CA HIS A 170 0.31 3.84 -11.17
C HIS A 170 1.43 3.21 -12.01
N SER A 171 1.14 2.61 -13.16
CA SER A 171 2.20 2.10 -14.05
C SER A 171 3.13 3.22 -14.53
N ALA A 172 2.56 4.39 -14.87
CA ALA A 172 3.34 5.57 -15.24
C ALA A 172 4.22 6.12 -14.09
N LEU A 173 3.95 5.71 -12.85
CA LEU A 173 4.72 6.02 -11.65
C LEU A 173 5.44 4.78 -11.10
N LEU A 174 5.64 3.73 -11.91
CA LEU A 174 6.34 2.50 -11.54
C LEU A 174 5.76 1.80 -10.28
N VAL A 175 4.45 1.92 -10.07
CA VAL A 175 3.70 1.23 -9.01
C VAL A 175 2.90 0.07 -9.62
N PRO A 176 3.08 -1.18 -9.16
CA PRO A 176 2.33 -2.32 -9.69
C PRO A 176 0.88 -2.28 -9.16
N TYR A 177 -0.02 -1.63 -9.91
CA TYR A 177 -1.34 -1.21 -9.43
C TYR A 177 -2.16 -2.30 -8.72
N PHE A 178 -2.37 -3.47 -9.33
CA PHE A 178 -3.21 -4.49 -8.71
C PHE A 178 -2.51 -5.18 -7.54
N SER A 179 -1.21 -5.45 -7.68
CA SER A 179 -0.39 -5.99 -6.59
C SER A 179 -0.49 -5.09 -5.37
N TRP A 180 -0.29 -3.79 -5.57
CA TRP A 180 -0.40 -2.81 -4.49
C TRP A 180 -1.84 -2.64 -4.00
N LYS A 181 -2.85 -2.56 -4.87
CA LYS A 181 -4.27 -2.47 -4.49
C LYS A 181 -4.67 -3.62 -3.56
N ILE A 182 -4.22 -4.83 -3.83
CA ILE A 182 -4.55 -6.02 -3.04
C ILE A 182 -3.82 -6.00 -1.69
N SER A 183 -2.51 -5.76 -1.66
CA SER A 183 -1.74 -5.70 -0.41
C SER A 183 -2.18 -4.52 0.46
N HIS A 184 -2.46 -3.36 -0.15
CA HIS A 184 -3.01 -2.19 0.51
C HIS A 184 -4.41 -2.42 1.07
N GLY A 185 -5.29 -3.10 0.32
CA GLY A 185 -6.60 -3.50 0.83
C GLY A 185 -6.53 -4.45 2.03
N LYS A 186 -5.46 -5.25 2.14
CA LYS A 186 -5.16 -6.08 3.33
C LYS A 186 -4.61 -5.23 4.48
N HIS A 187 -3.74 -4.26 4.21
CA HIS A 187 -3.30 -3.25 5.20
C HIS A 187 -4.50 -2.56 5.85
N HIS A 188 -5.42 -1.98 5.07
CA HIS A 188 -6.61 -1.29 5.60
C HIS A 188 -7.53 -2.17 6.46
N LYS A 189 -7.53 -3.49 6.24
CA LYS A 189 -8.29 -4.45 7.07
C LYS A 189 -7.59 -4.81 8.38
N ALA A 190 -6.29 -4.54 8.48
CA ALA A 190 -5.43 -4.99 9.56
C ALA A 190 -4.52 -3.87 10.10
N THR A 191 -4.85 -2.60 9.85
CA THR A 191 -3.98 -1.46 10.16
C THR A 191 -3.57 -1.48 11.62
N GLY A 192 -2.25 -1.44 11.87
CA GLY A 192 -1.67 -1.44 13.21
C GLY A 192 -1.66 -2.82 13.88
N ASN A 193 -2.02 -3.89 13.18
CA ASN A 193 -1.88 -5.26 13.67
C ASN A 193 -0.48 -5.81 13.33
N MET A 194 0.32 -6.10 14.36
CA MET A 194 1.70 -6.60 14.23
C MET A 194 1.85 -7.89 13.40
N GLU A 195 0.81 -8.70 13.32
CA GLU A 195 0.86 -10.02 12.69
C GLU A 195 0.19 -10.09 11.32
N ARG A 196 -0.61 -9.08 10.97
CA ARG A 196 -1.49 -9.09 9.80
C ARG A 196 -1.35 -7.86 8.91
N ASP A 197 -0.75 -6.80 9.41
CA ASP A 197 -0.55 -5.60 8.61
C ASP A 197 0.53 -5.81 7.54
N MET A 198 0.19 -5.44 6.31
CA MET A 198 1.02 -5.65 5.12
C MET A 198 2.10 -4.60 4.96
N VAL A 199 2.04 -3.50 5.70
CA VAL A 199 2.98 -2.37 5.58
C VAL A 199 3.05 -1.61 6.91
N PHE A 200 4.16 -0.90 7.16
CA PHE A 200 4.40 -0.10 8.37
C PHE A 200 4.32 -0.87 9.70
N VAL A 201 4.63 -2.17 9.68
CA VAL A 201 4.75 -2.96 10.91
C VAL A 201 6.03 -2.56 11.64
N PRO A 202 5.94 -1.97 12.86
CA PRO A 202 7.12 -1.62 13.63
C PRO A 202 7.89 -2.89 14.00
N LYS A 203 9.21 -2.80 14.03
CA LYS A 203 10.04 -3.95 14.41
C LYS A 203 10.02 -4.12 15.93
N THR A 204 10.03 -5.36 16.40
CA THR A 204 10.21 -5.62 17.82
C THR A 204 11.64 -5.30 18.22
N ARG A 205 11.88 -5.05 19.51
CA ARG A 205 13.22 -4.72 20.04
C ARG A 205 14.24 -5.79 19.69
N GLU A 206 13.86 -7.05 19.73
CA GLU A 206 14.74 -8.19 19.42
C GLU A 206 15.15 -8.19 17.93
N VAL A 207 14.21 -7.88 17.03
CA VAL A 207 14.47 -7.77 15.59
C VAL A 207 15.35 -6.55 15.28
N PHE A 208 15.14 -5.45 16.00
CA PHE A 208 15.96 -4.25 15.86
C PHE A 208 17.41 -4.50 16.32
N ALA A 209 17.59 -5.07 17.52
CA ALA A 209 18.90 -5.39 18.10
C ALA A 209 19.73 -6.38 17.26
N SER A 210 19.06 -7.32 16.59
CA SER A 210 19.74 -8.31 15.73
C SER A 210 20.18 -7.73 14.38
N ARG A 211 19.47 -6.74 13.83
CA ARG A 211 19.83 -6.09 12.56
C ARG A 211 20.93 -5.04 12.70
N VAL A 212 20.85 -4.26 13.78
CA VAL A 212 21.80 -3.19 14.05
C VAL A 212 23.04 -3.75 14.75
N GLY A 213 22.93 -4.89 15.44
CA GLY A 213 23.98 -5.50 16.25
C GLY A 213 23.98 -4.89 17.65
N LYS A 214 24.06 -5.72 18.71
CA LYS A 214 23.82 -5.30 20.11
C LYS A 214 24.56 -4.02 20.54
N PHE A 215 25.82 -3.87 20.14
CA PHE A 215 26.62 -2.68 20.47
C PHE A 215 26.14 -1.41 19.76
N LEU A 216 25.81 -1.52 18.47
CA LEU A 216 25.23 -0.41 17.72
C LEU A 216 23.78 -0.16 18.13
N HIS A 217 23.03 -1.16 18.63
CA HIS A 217 21.70 -0.97 19.19
C HIS A 217 21.74 -0.17 20.49
N GLU A 218 22.70 -0.44 21.38
CA GLU A 218 22.88 0.37 22.60
C GLU A 218 23.28 1.82 22.26
N ILE A 219 24.12 2.02 21.23
CA ILE A 219 24.44 3.36 20.73
C ILE A 219 23.24 3.99 20.02
N ASP A 220 22.48 3.22 19.24
CA ASP A 220 21.29 3.69 18.52
C ASP A 220 20.20 4.07 19.51
N GLU A 221 19.90 3.29 20.54
CA GLU A 221 18.96 3.67 21.61
C GLU A 221 19.39 4.95 22.34
N LEU A 222 20.71 5.17 22.49
CA LEU A 222 21.27 6.42 23.03
C LEU A 222 21.25 7.59 22.02
N THR A 223 21.11 7.31 20.73
CA THR A 223 21.16 8.28 19.62
C THR A 223 19.87 8.28 18.78
N GLU A 224 18.81 7.62 19.22
CA GLU A 224 17.53 7.46 18.50
C GLU A 224 16.86 8.84 18.35
N GLU A 225 17.10 9.70 19.34
CA GLU A 225 16.73 11.10 19.39
C GLU A 225 17.80 12.05 18.82
N ALA A 226 18.93 11.52 18.33
CA ALA A 226 19.97 12.33 17.70
C ALA A 226 19.45 12.80 16.33
N PRO A 227 19.30 14.11 16.09
CA PRO A 227 18.67 14.62 14.86
C PRO A 227 19.33 14.11 13.56
N ILE A 228 20.61 13.76 13.62
CA ILE A 228 21.35 13.21 12.47
C ILE A 228 20.95 11.78 12.12
N MET A 229 20.67 10.92 13.10
CA MET A 229 20.27 9.52 12.85
C MET A 229 18.85 9.48 12.29
N THR A 230 17.93 10.26 12.87
CA THR A 230 16.57 10.44 12.35
C THR A 230 16.59 10.99 10.93
N LEU A 231 17.47 11.96 10.63
CA LEU A 231 17.63 12.52 9.28
C LEU A 231 18.14 11.47 8.28
N LEU A 232 19.17 10.71 8.63
CA LEU A 232 19.72 9.66 7.77
C LEU A 232 18.70 8.54 7.52
N HIS A 233 17.98 8.12 8.54
CA HIS A 233 16.89 7.16 8.42
C HIS A 233 15.79 7.68 7.48
N SER A 234 15.39 8.94 7.65
CA SER A 234 14.39 9.59 6.80
C SER A 234 14.85 9.64 5.34
N ILE A 235 16.10 10.01 5.07
CA ILE A 235 16.67 10.02 3.71
C ILE A 235 16.66 8.60 3.12
N ALA A 236 17.08 7.60 3.88
CA ALA A 236 17.09 6.21 3.43
C ALA A 236 15.67 5.70 3.11
N GLN A 237 14.69 5.99 3.98
CA GLN A 237 13.28 5.62 3.79
C GLN A 237 12.68 6.30 2.56
N GLN A 238 12.99 7.57 2.32
CA GLN A 238 12.49 8.34 1.18
C GLN A 238 13.05 7.84 -0.17
N LEU A 239 14.31 7.42 -0.20
CA LEU A 239 14.97 6.97 -1.43
C LEU A 239 14.76 5.47 -1.70
N LEU A 240 14.79 4.64 -0.66
CA LEU A 240 14.87 3.19 -0.77
C LEU A 240 13.65 2.47 -0.18
N GLY A 241 12.88 3.11 0.71
CA GLY A 241 11.77 2.47 1.41
C GLY A 241 10.74 1.88 0.45
N TRP A 242 10.32 2.66 -0.54
CA TRP A 242 9.35 2.21 -1.54
C TRP A 242 9.86 1.04 -2.41
N PRO A 243 11.03 1.11 -3.07
CA PRO A 243 11.60 -0.05 -3.76
C PRO A 243 11.77 -1.29 -2.86
N LEU A 244 12.30 -1.12 -1.65
CA LEU A 244 12.52 -2.24 -0.73
C LEU A 244 11.20 -2.88 -0.28
N TYR A 245 10.13 -2.10 -0.14
CA TYR A 245 8.79 -2.62 0.11
C TYR A 245 8.29 -3.47 -1.07
N LEU A 246 8.39 -2.96 -2.30
CA LEU A 246 7.91 -3.68 -3.48
C LEU A 246 8.68 -4.99 -3.72
N PHE A 247 10.01 -4.94 -3.67
CA PHE A 247 10.88 -6.07 -4.03
C PHE A 247 11.14 -7.07 -2.88
N ALA A 248 10.98 -6.65 -1.63
CA ALA A 248 11.38 -7.45 -0.47
C ALA A 248 10.42 -7.35 0.72
N ASN A 249 9.31 -6.62 0.60
CA ASN A 249 8.28 -6.48 1.63
C ASN A 249 8.84 -6.09 3.02
N VAL A 250 9.90 -5.26 3.07
CA VAL A 250 10.68 -5.04 4.30
C VAL A 250 9.89 -4.39 5.45
N THR A 251 8.81 -3.69 5.12
CA THR A 251 7.93 -2.98 6.06
C THR A 251 6.69 -3.77 6.48
N GLY A 252 6.41 -4.93 5.87
CA GLY A 252 5.27 -5.77 6.23
C GLY A 252 5.56 -6.76 7.37
N HIS A 253 4.53 -7.47 7.82
CA HIS A 253 4.65 -8.59 8.76
C HIS A 253 5.45 -9.76 8.15
N ASP A 254 5.98 -10.65 9.00
CA ASP A 254 6.74 -11.86 8.57
C ASP A 254 6.03 -13.18 8.86
N PHE A 255 4.75 -13.13 9.30
CA PHE A 255 3.93 -14.31 9.61
C PHE A 255 3.28 -14.96 8.38
N HIS A 256 4.07 -15.21 7.33
CA HIS A 256 3.56 -15.69 6.03
C HIS A 256 2.97 -17.10 6.07
N GLU A 257 3.41 -17.95 7.01
CA GLU A 257 2.89 -19.32 7.18
C GLU A 257 1.38 -19.36 7.47
N ARG A 258 0.80 -18.24 7.92
CA ARG A 258 -0.65 -18.09 8.18
C ARG A 258 -1.47 -17.81 6.93
N GLN A 259 -0.85 -17.68 5.76
CA GLN A 259 -1.55 -17.50 4.49
C GLN A 259 -2.42 -18.73 4.20
N SER A 260 -3.68 -18.49 3.84
CA SER A 260 -4.74 -19.51 3.79
C SER A 260 -4.54 -20.64 2.79
N GLU A 261 -3.70 -20.44 1.77
CA GLU A 261 -3.41 -21.40 0.71
C GLU A 261 -2.03 -22.07 0.91
N GLY A 262 -1.37 -21.87 2.04
CA GLY A 262 -0.06 -22.46 2.36
C GLY A 262 1.12 -21.89 1.56
N ARG A 263 0.92 -20.81 0.79
CA ARG A 263 1.95 -20.23 -0.09
C ARG A 263 3.09 -19.55 0.65
N GLY A 264 2.91 -19.27 1.94
CA GLY A 264 3.91 -18.63 2.79
C GLY A 264 4.76 -19.58 3.62
N ILE A 265 4.57 -20.90 3.50
CA ILE A 265 5.39 -21.89 4.22
C ILE A 265 6.86 -21.74 3.79
N GLY A 266 7.74 -21.50 4.77
CA GLY A 266 9.18 -21.30 4.53
C GLY A 266 9.56 -19.96 3.89
N LYS A 267 8.61 -19.06 3.65
CA LYS A 267 8.88 -17.73 3.08
C LYS A 267 9.04 -16.68 4.18
N LYS A 268 9.91 -15.70 3.93
CA LYS A 268 10.18 -14.56 4.81
C LYS A 268 10.34 -13.28 4.00
N ASN A 269 10.20 -12.12 4.62
CA ASN A 269 10.56 -10.85 3.99
C ASN A 269 12.06 -10.81 3.68
N GLY A 270 12.44 -9.97 2.71
CA GLY A 270 13.82 -9.87 2.22
C GLY A 270 13.98 -10.35 0.78
N PHE A 271 15.08 -9.93 0.17
CA PHE A 271 15.41 -10.30 -1.21
C PHE A 271 15.62 -11.81 -1.36
N GLY A 272 15.09 -12.39 -2.43
CA GLY A 272 15.26 -13.81 -2.76
C GLY A 272 14.39 -14.79 -1.95
N ASN A 273 13.59 -14.29 -1.01
CA ASN A 273 12.80 -15.13 -0.10
C ASN A 273 11.35 -15.38 -0.58
N GLY A 274 11.03 -15.00 -1.83
CA GLY A 274 9.72 -15.26 -2.45
C GLY A 274 8.55 -14.41 -1.95
N VAL A 275 8.83 -13.30 -1.26
CA VAL A 275 7.83 -12.33 -0.77
C VAL A 275 8.07 -10.96 -1.40
N ASN A 276 7.32 -10.66 -2.46
CA ASN A 276 7.39 -9.40 -3.18
C ASN A 276 6.08 -9.13 -3.95
N HIS A 277 5.96 -7.93 -4.52
CA HIS A 277 4.76 -7.46 -5.21
C HIS A 277 4.69 -7.84 -6.71
N PHE A 278 5.71 -8.51 -7.24
CA PHE A 278 5.83 -8.88 -8.66
C PHE A 278 5.72 -10.40 -8.89
N ASP A 279 5.64 -11.21 -7.82
CA ASP A 279 5.50 -12.65 -7.91
C ASP A 279 4.02 -13.05 -7.71
N PRO A 280 3.32 -13.60 -8.72
CA PRO A 280 1.94 -14.07 -8.59
C PRO A 280 1.76 -15.21 -7.56
N SER A 281 2.84 -15.87 -7.16
CA SER A 281 2.89 -16.90 -6.12
C SER A 281 3.31 -16.39 -4.74
N SER A 282 3.54 -15.07 -4.62
CA SER A 282 3.87 -14.41 -3.37
C SER A 282 2.77 -14.66 -2.31
N PRO A 283 3.13 -14.87 -1.04
CA PRO A 283 2.14 -15.05 0.04
C PRO A 283 1.36 -13.76 0.32
N LEU A 284 1.75 -12.64 -0.28
CA LEU A 284 0.97 -11.41 -0.27
C LEU A 284 -0.38 -11.55 -1.01
N PHE A 285 -0.56 -12.58 -1.85
CA PHE A 285 -1.72 -12.76 -2.74
C PHE A 285 -2.38 -14.13 -2.60
N GLU A 286 -3.60 -14.25 -3.12
CA GLU A 286 -4.31 -15.52 -3.27
C GLU A 286 -4.21 -16.04 -4.71
N SER A 287 -4.50 -17.31 -4.94
CA SER A 287 -4.39 -17.96 -6.26
C SER A 287 -5.22 -17.27 -7.33
N LYS A 288 -6.40 -16.77 -6.94
CA LYS A 288 -7.31 -16.04 -7.83
C LYS A 288 -6.76 -14.69 -8.31
N ASP A 289 -5.80 -14.11 -7.59
CA ASP A 289 -5.27 -12.78 -7.88
C ASP A 289 -4.14 -12.82 -8.92
N ALA A 290 -3.58 -14.00 -9.21
CA ALA A 290 -2.37 -14.16 -10.01
C ALA A 290 -2.42 -13.44 -11.37
N GLY A 291 -3.56 -13.48 -12.07
CA GLY A 291 -3.72 -12.78 -13.35
C GLY A 291 -3.63 -11.25 -13.23
N LEU A 292 -4.06 -10.68 -12.10
CA LEU A 292 -3.97 -9.25 -11.83
C LEU A 292 -2.54 -8.82 -11.48
N ILE A 293 -1.78 -9.70 -10.81
CA ILE A 293 -0.35 -9.47 -10.54
C ILE A 293 0.42 -9.40 -11.87
N ILE A 294 0.21 -10.37 -12.75
CA ILE A 294 0.80 -10.37 -14.10
C ILE A 294 0.41 -9.10 -14.87
N LEU A 295 -0.84 -8.66 -14.78
CA LEU A 295 -1.28 -7.43 -15.44
C LEU A 295 -0.55 -6.19 -14.88
N SER A 296 -0.27 -6.15 -13.58
CA SER A 296 0.54 -5.09 -12.98
C SER A 296 1.97 -5.11 -13.51
N ASP A 297 2.58 -6.29 -13.58
CA ASP A 297 3.94 -6.47 -14.09
C ASP A 297 4.06 -6.06 -15.56
N ILE A 298 3.03 -6.35 -16.37
CA ILE A 298 2.94 -5.88 -17.76
C ILE A 298 2.94 -4.34 -17.79
N GLY A 299 2.18 -3.69 -16.92
CA GLY A 299 2.14 -2.22 -16.82
C GLY A 299 3.51 -1.62 -16.50
N ILE A 300 4.22 -2.22 -15.53
CA ILE A 300 5.59 -1.86 -15.19
C ILE A 300 6.55 -2.10 -16.36
N GLY A 301 6.44 -3.24 -17.03
CA GLY A 301 7.26 -3.58 -18.20
C GLY A 301 7.08 -2.59 -19.36
N ILE A 302 5.83 -2.20 -19.64
CA ILE A 302 5.52 -1.18 -20.65
C ILE A 302 6.17 0.15 -20.27
N MET A 303 6.00 0.61 -19.02
CA MET A 303 6.58 1.88 -18.60
C MET A 303 8.12 1.84 -18.59
N ALA A 304 8.73 0.75 -18.15
CA ALA A 304 10.17 0.55 -18.19
C ALA A 304 10.71 0.60 -19.63
N MET A 305 10.00 -0.01 -20.60
CA MET A 305 10.33 0.07 -22.01
C MET A 305 10.22 1.51 -22.54
N ILE A 306 9.15 2.23 -22.21
CA ILE A 306 8.99 3.64 -22.58
C ILE A 306 10.16 4.47 -22.04
N LEU A 307 10.50 4.31 -20.75
CA LEU A 307 11.63 5.01 -20.14
C LEU A 307 12.97 4.66 -20.80
N ALA A 308 13.19 3.39 -21.13
CA ALA A 308 14.40 2.96 -21.83
C ALA A 308 14.52 3.63 -23.22
N ILE A 309 13.41 3.72 -23.97
CA ILE A 309 13.36 4.43 -25.25
C ILE A 309 13.65 5.92 -25.05
N LEU A 310 12.99 6.57 -24.08
CA LEU A 310 13.20 7.99 -23.78
C LEU A 310 14.63 8.30 -23.35
N CYS A 311 15.26 7.44 -22.54
CA CYS A 311 16.67 7.55 -22.18
C CYS A 311 17.60 7.44 -23.40
N ARG A 312 17.25 6.61 -24.39
CA ARG A 312 18.02 6.50 -25.65
C ARG A 312 17.85 7.73 -26.54
N VAL A 313 16.63 8.28 -26.61
CA VAL A 313 16.30 9.43 -27.48
C VAL A 313 16.80 10.74 -26.90
N TYR A 314 16.60 10.97 -25.61
CA TYR A 314 16.86 12.27 -24.96
C TYR A 314 18.09 12.26 -24.06
N GLY A 315 18.71 11.10 -23.82
CA GLY A 315 19.86 10.94 -22.95
C GLY A 315 19.47 10.77 -21.48
N ILE A 316 20.24 9.95 -20.76
CA ILE A 316 19.97 9.62 -19.35
C ILE A 316 20.03 10.85 -18.45
N SER A 317 20.94 11.79 -18.69
CA SER A 317 21.07 13.01 -17.88
C SER A 317 19.81 13.88 -17.91
N ASN A 318 19.16 13.99 -19.07
CA ASN A 318 17.90 14.71 -19.20
C ASN A 318 16.78 13.96 -18.48
N MET A 319 16.68 12.64 -18.68
CA MET A 319 15.66 11.81 -18.01
C MET A 319 15.82 11.78 -16.49
N THR A 320 17.04 11.89 -15.97
CA THR A 320 17.30 12.05 -14.53
C THR A 320 16.57 13.25 -13.97
N ILE A 321 16.64 14.40 -14.64
CA ILE A 321 15.99 15.63 -14.19
C ILE A 321 14.49 15.62 -14.52
N TRP A 322 14.11 15.13 -15.70
CA TRP A 322 12.75 15.23 -16.21
C TRP A 322 11.78 14.22 -15.58
N TYR A 323 12.27 13.06 -15.18
CA TYR A 323 11.44 11.96 -14.68
C TYR A 323 11.98 11.34 -13.38
N PHE A 324 13.25 10.92 -13.32
CA PHE A 324 13.71 10.10 -12.19
C PHE A 324 13.78 10.86 -10.85
N ILE A 325 14.29 12.09 -10.81
CA ILE A 325 14.26 12.92 -9.59
C ILE A 325 12.82 13.28 -9.19
N PRO A 326 11.93 13.75 -10.11
CA PRO A 326 10.51 13.89 -9.82
C PRO A 326 9.85 12.62 -9.25
N TYR A 327 10.19 11.45 -9.78
CA TYR A 327 9.70 10.17 -9.27
C TYR A 327 10.19 9.88 -7.84
N LEU A 328 11.44 10.23 -7.50
CA LEU A 328 11.92 10.13 -6.11
C LEU A 328 11.15 11.05 -5.17
N TRP A 329 10.73 12.23 -5.62
CA TRP A 329 9.82 13.08 -4.85
C TRP A 329 8.48 12.40 -4.61
N VAL A 330 7.93 11.65 -5.58
CA VAL A 330 6.71 10.86 -5.33
C VAL A 330 6.96 9.87 -4.20
N ASN A 331 8.02 9.06 -4.29
CA ASN A 331 8.36 8.05 -3.27
C ASN A 331 8.53 8.63 -1.87
N HIS A 332 9.09 9.84 -1.76
CA HIS A 332 9.21 10.57 -0.50
C HIS A 332 7.87 10.68 0.23
N TRP A 333 6.78 10.96 -0.49
CA TRP A 333 5.44 11.12 0.10
C TRP A 333 4.70 9.80 0.35
N LEU A 334 5.21 8.67 -0.16
CA LEU A 334 4.59 7.35 0.03
C LEU A 334 5.14 6.60 1.25
N GLY A 335 6.36 6.95 1.64
CA GLY A 335 7.17 6.16 2.55
C GLY A 335 7.18 6.64 4.00
N THR A 336 6.72 7.85 4.32
CA THR A 336 6.63 8.40 5.69
C THR A 336 5.30 8.06 6.33
#